data_AF-A0A8X6SD81-F1
#
_entry.id   AF-A0A8X6SD81-F1
#
_cell.length_a   1.000
_cell.length_b   1.000
_cell.length_c   1.000
_cell.angle_alpha   90.00
_cell.angle_beta   90.00
_cell.angle_gamma   90.00
#
_symmetry.space_group_name_H-M   'P 1'
#
loop_
_entity.id
_entity.type
_entity.pdbx_description
1 polymer ?
#
loop_
_entity_poly.entity_id
_entity_poly.type
_entity_poly.pdbx_seq_one_letter_code
_entity_poly.pdbx_strand_id
1 'polypeptide(L)'
;MQAIRILGTGERQSQICAALNLATSTIRTILKNKEKILSSVTATTTSSATRITSSRNNTIKKMEKRISIRIGDEIEPKMPLSQSTFLIKWQKIGNTEETE
;
A
#
# COMPACT_ATOMS: atom_id res chain seq x y z
N MET A 1 -2.25 -10.60 -6.10
CA MET A 1 -2.12 -11.99 -5.58
C MET A 1 -2.48 -13.07 -6.61
N GLN A 2 -2.31 -12.84 -7.92
CA GLN A 2 -2.70 -13.83 -8.94
C GLN A 2 -1.63 -14.92 -9.11
N ALA A 3 -0.35 -14.54 -9.12
CA ALA A 3 0.78 -15.48 -9.17
C ALA A 3 0.76 -16.54 -8.04
N ILE A 4 0.53 -16.13 -6.79
CA ILE A 4 0.49 -17.05 -5.65
C ILE A 4 -0.71 -18.00 -5.71
N ARG A 5 -1.84 -17.56 -6.27
CA ARG A 5 -3.02 -18.43 -6.46
C ARG A 5 -2.77 -19.49 -7.52
N ILE A 6 -2.21 -19.11 -8.67
CA ILE A 6 -1.89 -20.04 -9.77
C ILE A 6 -0.75 -20.99 -9.37
N LEU A 7 0.20 -20.55 -8.55
CA LEU A 7 1.21 -21.44 -7.95
C LEU A 7 0.59 -22.46 -6.98
N GLY A 8 -0.50 -22.11 -6.31
CA GLY A 8 -1.19 -22.97 -5.36
C GLY A 8 -1.96 -24.13 -6.00
N THR A 9 -2.29 -24.04 -7.29
CA THR A 9 -3.00 -25.09 -8.04
C THR A 9 -2.06 -26.18 -8.61
N GLY A 10 -0.75 -26.07 -8.36
CA GLY A 10 0.24 -27.07 -8.79
C GLY A 10 0.83 -26.83 -10.19
N GLU A 11 0.59 -25.68 -10.81
CA GLU A 11 1.18 -25.33 -12.11
C GLU A 11 2.71 -25.15 -12.05
N ARG A 12 3.40 -25.54 -13.14
CA ARG A 12 4.85 -25.38 -13.25
C ARG A 12 5.21 -23.90 -13.40
N GLN A 13 6.34 -23.50 -12.80
CA GLN A 13 6.83 -22.11 -12.84
C GLN A 13 6.94 -21.53 -14.26
N SER A 14 7.30 -22.35 -15.25
CA SER A 14 7.39 -21.97 -16.66
C SER A 14 6.05 -21.55 -17.26
N GLN A 15 4.97 -22.28 -16.93
CA GLN A 15 3.62 -21.97 -17.40
C GLN A 15 3.12 -20.66 -16.78
N ILE A 16 3.49 -20.40 -15.54
CA ILE A 16 3.10 -19.19 -14.81
C ILE A 16 3.85 -17.96 -15.31
N CYS A 17 5.14 -18.12 -15.65
CA CYS A 17 5.91 -17.06 -16.31
C CYS A 17 5.26 -16.66 -17.64
N ALA A 18 4.84 -17.64 -18.44
CA ALA A 18 4.15 -17.41 -19.71
C ALA A 18 2.77 -16.78 -19.51
N ALA A 19 1.97 -17.30 -18.57
CA ALA A 19 0.61 -16.82 -18.30
C ALA A 19 0.57 -15.39 -17.75
N LEU A 20 1.57 -15.00 -16.95
CA LEU A 20 1.63 -13.66 -16.33
C LEU A 20 2.59 -12.72 -17.05
N ASN A 21 3.27 -13.17 -18.11
CA ASN A 21 4.34 -12.45 -18.81
C ASN A 21 5.40 -11.88 -17.84
N LEU A 22 5.83 -12.70 -16.87
CA LEU A 22 6.80 -12.34 -15.85
C LEU A 22 8.10 -13.13 -16.03
N ALA A 23 9.23 -12.50 -15.75
CA ALA A 23 10.52 -13.17 -15.73
C ALA A 23 10.58 -14.26 -14.64
N THR A 24 11.30 -15.34 -14.91
CA THR A 24 11.49 -16.45 -13.95
C THR A 24 12.12 -15.99 -12.64
N SER A 25 13.02 -15.00 -12.70
CA SER A 25 13.63 -14.36 -11.53
C SER A 25 12.60 -13.66 -10.64
N THR A 26 11.61 -13.01 -11.25
CA THR A 26 10.50 -12.35 -10.55
C THR A 26 9.61 -13.38 -9.85
N ILE A 27 9.22 -14.46 -10.54
CA ILE A 27 8.43 -15.55 -9.94
C ILE A 27 9.18 -16.21 -8.78
N ARG A 28 10.48 -16.46 -8.94
CA ARG A 28 11.33 -17.01 -7.87
C ARG A 28 11.38 -16.09 -6.65
N THR A 29 11.45 -14.78 -6.87
CA THR A 29 11.46 -13.78 -5.78
C THR A 29 10.12 -13.71 -5.07
N ILE A 30 9.01 -13.79 -5.82
CA ILE A 30 7.66 -13.86 -5.25
C ILE A 30 7.50 -15.12 -4.40
N LEU A 31 7.99 -16.27 -4.87
CA LEU A 31 7.99 -17.53 -4.10
C LEU A 31 8.78 -17.41 -2.80
N LYS A 32 10.00 -16.84 -2.87
CA LYS A 32 10.85 -16.62 -1.69
C LYS A 32 10.16 -15.75 -0.63
N ASN A 33 9.34 -14.80 -1.05
CA ASN A 33 8.66 -13.86 -0.16
C ASN A 33 7.17 -14.17 0.06
N LYS A 34 6.69 -15.36 -0.33
CA LYS A 34 5.27 -15.74 -0.35
C LYS A 34 4.58 -15.45 0.98
N GLU A 35 5.16 -15.90 2.09
CA GLU A 35 4.57 -15.76 3.43
C GLU A 35 4.46 -14.30 3.85
N LYS A 36 5.51 -13.51 3.64
CA LYS A 36 5.51 -12.08 3.94
C LYS A 36 4.47 -11.32 3.12
N ILE A 37 4.30 -11.69 1.85
CA ILE A 37 3.26 -11.12 0.98
C ILE A 37 1.88 -11.48 1.50
N LEU A 38 1.64 -12.75 1.88
CA LEU A 38 0.36 -13.21 2.43
C LEU A 38 0.01 -12.48 3.73
N SER A 39 0.93 -12.40 4.69
CA SER A 39 0.72 -11.69 5.96
C SER A 39 0.47 -10.18 5.77
N SER A 40 1.09 -9.57 4.75
CA SER A 40 0.82 -8.17 4.41
C SER A 40 -0.55 -7.96 3.75
N VAL A 41 -1.12 -8.98 3.11
CA VAL A 41 -2.42 -8.92 2.44
C VAL A 41 -3.56 -9.13 3.44
N THR A 42 -3.40 -10.04 4.40
CA THR A 42 -4.41 -10.34 5.43
C THR A 42 -4.59 -9.22 6.44
N ALA A 43 -3.57 -8.40 6.68
CA ALA A 43 -3.65 -7.26 7.59
C ALA A 43 -4.50 -6.08 7.06
N THR A 44 -5.04 -6.13 5.85
CA THR A 44 -5.71 -4.97 5.21
C THR A 44 -6.93 -5.38 4.37
N THR A 45 -7.66 -6.41 4.80
CA THR A 45 -8.86 -6.98 4.14
C THR A 45 -10.09 -6.07 4.24
N THR A 46 -10.00 -4.83 3.74
CA THR A 46 -11.21 -4.08 3.37
C THR A 46 -10.91 -3.17 2.19
N SER A 47 -11.70 -3.33 1.14
CA SER A 47 -11.72 -2.57 -0.11
C SER A 47 -10.73 -3.02 -1.19
N SER A 48 -11.23 -2.97 -2.43
CA SER A 48 -10.60 -3.31 -3.72
C SER A 48 -9.36 -2.49 -4.09
N ALA A 49 -8.57 -2.08 -3.09
CA ALA A 49 -7.40 -1.23 -3.26
C ALA A 49 -6.24 -2.04 -3.84
N THR A 50 -5.89 -1.74 -5.10
CA THR A 50 -4.64 -2.22 -5.72
C THR A 50 -3.45 -1.64 -4.97
N ARG A 51 -2.76 -2.47 -4.18
CA ARG A 51 -1.50 -2.08 -3.52
C ARG A 51 -0.35 -2.09 -4.52
N ILE A 52 0.20 -0.91 -4.78
CA ILE A 52 1.49 -0.75 -5.47
C ILE A 52 2.60 -1.11 -4.46
N THR A 53 3.31 -2.22 -4.69
CA THR A 53 4.43 -2.70 -3.84
C THR A 53 5.73 -1.97 -4.15
N SER A 54 5.70 -0.65 -4.22
CA SER A 54 6.92 0.16 -4.13
C SER A 54 7.24 0.32 -2.65
N SER A 55 8.52 0.20 -2.26
CA SER A 55 8.91 0.54 -0.90
C SER A 55 8.62 2.03 -0.69
N ARG A 56 7.51 2.34 -0.03
CA ARG A 56 7.17 3.71 0.32
C ARG A 56 8.26 4.24 1.23
N ASN A 57 8.81 5.41 0.89
CA ASN A 57 9.84 6.07 1.68
C ASN A 57 9.37 6.20 3.14
N ASN A 58 10.26 5.94 4.10
CA ASN A 58 9.99 6.03 5.53
C ASN A 58 9.39 7.40 5.93
N THR A 59 9.83 8.48 5.27
CA THR A 59 9.28 9.83 5.46
C THR A 59 7.81 9.89 5.09
N ILE A 60 7.43 9.35 3.93
CA ILE A 60 6.04 9.31 3.47
C ILE A 60 5.20 8.44 4.41
N LYS A 61 5.72 7.30 4.86
CA LYS A 61 5.02 6.41 5.80
C LYS A 61 4.74 7.09 7.15
N LYS A 62 5.70 7.86 7.68
CA LYS A 62 5.51 8.66 8.91
C LYS A 62 4.44 9.73 8.72
N MET A 63 4.47 10.42 7.57
CA MET A 63 3.48 11.42 7.20
C MET A 63 2.08 10.80 7.09
N GLU A 64 1.93 9.69 6.36
CA GLU A 64 0.66 8.93 6.26
C GLU A 64 0.14 8.53 7.64
N LYS A 65 1.00 8.07 8.55
CA LYS A 65 0.58 7.72 9.92
C LYS A 65 0.05 8.92 10.70
N ARG A 66 0.74 10.07 10.64
CA ARG A 66 0.27 11.32 11.29
C ARG A 66 -1.07 11.77 10.72
N ILE A 67 -1.22 11.65 9.40
CA ILE A 67 -2.47 11.93 8.69
C ILE A 67 -3.60 11.02 9.17
N SER A 68 -3.38 9.70 9.25
CA SER A 68 -4.42 8.76 9.69
C SER A 68 -4.86 8.98 11.13
N ILE A 69 -3.93 9.27 12.03
CA ILE A 69 -4.25 9.61 13.43
C ILE A 69 -5.10 10.87 13.47
N ARG A 70 -4.66 11.92 12.78
CA ARG A 70 -5.36 13.20 12.78
C ARG A 70 -6.73 13.15 12.11
N ILE A 71 -6.89 12.39 11.03
CA ILE A 71 -8.21 12.16 10.44
C ILE A 71 -9.11 11.50 11.48
N GLY A 72 -8.64 10.49 12.22
CA GLY A 72 -9.42 9.83 13.28
C GLY A 72 -9.85 10.75 14.41
N ASP A 73 -8.99 11.70 14.81
CA ASP A 73 -9.25 12.66 15.88
C ASP A 73 -10.12 13.86 15.44
N GLU A 74 -10.15 14.16 14.14
CA GLU A 74 -10.72 15.40 13.57
C GLU A 74 -12.02 15.16 12.76
N ILE A 75 -12.61 13.95 12.81
CA ILE A 75 -13.96 13.68 12.26
C ILE A 75 -15.02 14.30 13.18
N GLU A 76 -15.10 15.62 13.21
CA GLU A 76 -16.39 16.27 13.38
C GLU A 76 -17.26 15.90 12.17
N PRO A 77 -18.53 15.48 12.37
CA PRO A 77 -19.32 14.69 11.41
C PRO A 77 -19.75 15.40 10.09
N LYS A 78 -19.13 16.51 9.68
CA LYS A 78 -19.63 17.35 8.57
C LYS A 78 -18.59 17.99 7.64
N MET A 79 -17.31 17.58 7.65
CA MET A 79 -16.36 18.10 6.66
C MET A 79 -16.22 17.15 5.45
N PRO A 80 -16.65 17.54 4.24
CA PRO A 80 -16.30 16.77 3.05
C PRO A 80 -14.80 16.91 2.82
N LEU A 81 -14.06 15.82 3.07
CA LEU A 81 -12.63 15.70 2.80
C LEU A 81 -12.38 15.67 1.29
N SER A 82 -12.54 16.82 0.62
CA SER A 82 -11.98 16.97 -0.72
C SER A 82 -10.45 16.93 -0.60
N GLN A 83 -9.80 16.19 -1.51
CA GLN A 83 -8.34 16.03 -1.50
C GLN A 83 -7.62 17.38 -1.52
N SER A 84 -8.19 18.38 -2.20
CA SER A 84 -7.72 19.75 -2.24
C SER A 84 -7.78 20.45 -0.87
N THR A 85 -8.91 20.36 -0.15
CA THR A 85 -9.05 20.99 1.17
C THR A 85 -8.09 20.36 2.18
N PHE A 86 -7.90 19.04 2.09
CA PHE A 86 -6.93 18.31 2.88
C PHE A 86 -5.50 18.82 2.62
N LEU A 87 -5.04 18.81 1.37
CA LEU A 87 -3.69 19.24 1.01
C LEU A 87 -3.40 20.69 1.43
N ILE A 88 -4.35 21.60 1.22
CA ILE A 88 -4.21 23.01 1.63
C ILE A 88 -4.05 23.14 3.14
N LYS A 89 -4.84 22.39 3.93
CA LYS A 89 -4.76 22.41 5.39
C LYS A 89 -3.40 21.92 5.88
N TRP A 90 -2.87 20.86 5.30
CA TRP A 90 -1.57 20.30 5.71
C TRP A 90 -0.38 21.16 5.27
N GLN A 91 -0.45 21.81 4.11
CA GLN A 91 0.57 22.77 3.69
C GLN A 91 0.66 23.96 4.66
N LYS A 92 -0.47 24.43 5.19
CA LYS A 92 -0.49 25.49 6.21
C LYS A 92 0.15 25.04 7.53
N ILE A 93 -0.11 23.81 7.96
CA ILE A 93 0.42 23.25 9.22
C ILE A 93 1.94 23.06 9.15
N GLY A 94 2.48 22.60 8.00
CA GLY A 94 3.92 22.42 7.83
C GLY A 94 4.73 23.73 7.92
N ASN A 95 4.14 24.86 7.54
CA ASN A 95 4.80 26.16 7.62
C ASN A 95 4.73 26.82 9.01
N THR A 96 3.91 26.30 9.92
CA THR A 96 3.77 26.83 11.30
C THR A 96 4.68 26.17 12.33
N GLU A 97 5.35 25.05 11.99
CA GLU A 97 6.30 24.35 12.88
C GLU A 97 7.76 24.82 12.68
N GLU A 98 8.04 25.77 11.78
CA GLU A 98 9.40 26.30 11.52
C GLU A 98 9.70 27.67 12.17
N THR A 99 8.79 28.19 13.01
CA THR A 99 8.97 29.49 13.70
C THR A 99 8.73 29.40 15.20
N GLU A 100 9.32 28.42 15.86
CA GLU A 100 9.56 28.45 17.32
C GLU A 100 10.85 27.73 17.71
#